data_AF-A0A954ISE3-F1
#
_entry.id   AF-A0A954ISE3-F1
#
_cell.length_a   1.000
_cell.length_b   1.000
_cell.length_c   1.000
_cell.angle_alpha   90.00
_cell.angle_beta   90.00
_cell.angle_gamma   90.00
#
_symmetry.space_group_name_H-M   'P 1'
#
loop_
_entity.id
_entity.type
_entity.pdbx_description
1 polymer ?
#
loop_
_entity_poly.entity_id
_entity_poly.type
_entity_poly.pdbx_seq_one_letter_code
_entity_poly.pdbx_strand_id
1 'polypeptide(L)'
;MGTTATLNRTDVERIVRDVLTRHVGNAPGGIPVLRGSASAAPAPVLATRNPLVVNISARHVHLTQEHVEILFGKGATLTPEKDLYQDGYYAAAETVAVVGPRRRMIPNVRV
;
A
#
# COMPACT_ATOMS: atom_id res chain seq x y z
N MET A 1 -19.49 -20.86 15.06
CA MET A 1 -19.70 -19.42 15.28
C MET A 1 -18.36 -18.82 15.68
N GLY A 2 -17.62 -18.25 14.73
CA GLY A 2 -16.27 -17.74 14.97
C GLY A 2 -16.32 -16.37 15.63
N THR A 3 -15.72 -16.25 16.81
CA THR A 3 -15.65 -15.02 17.59
C THR A 3 -14.65 -14.07 16.91
N THR A 4 -15.14 -13.04 16.23
CA THR A 4 -14.28 -11.95 15.73
C THR A 4 -13.73 -11.20 16.94
N ALA A 5 -12.48 -11.48 17.30
CA ALA A 5 -11.81 -10.73 18.37
C ALA A 5 -11.71 -9.27 17.95
N THR A 6 -12.43 -8.39 18.64
CA THR A 6 -12.34 -6.94 18.47
C THR A 6 -11.00 -6.47 19.05
N LEU A 7 -9.98 -6.41 18.20
CA LEU A 7 -8.70 -5.82 18.56
C LEU A 7 -8.92 -4.36 18.94
N ASN A 8 -8.59 -4.00 20.18
CA ASN A 8 -8.65 -2.62 20.62
C ASN A 8 -7.45 -1.83 20.04
N ARG A 9 -7.55 -0.50 20.07
CA ARG A 9 -6.51 0.40 19.50
C ARG A 9 -5.13 0.12 20.08
N THR A 10 -5.05 -0.17 21.38
CA THR A 10 -3.79 -0.47 22.08
C THR A 10 -3.14 -1.74 21.54
N ASP A 11 -3.93 -2.78 21.26
CA ASP A 11 -3.44 -4.02 20.67
C ASP A 11 -2.96 -3.82 19.23
N VAL A 12 -3.69 -3.05 18.43
CA VAL A 12 -3.27 -2.68 17.07
C VAL A 12 -1.95 -1.91 17.12
N GLU A 13 -1.83 -0.90 17.97
CA GLU A 13 -0.61 -0.10 18.10
C GLU A 13 0.58 -0.93 18.58
N ARG A 14 0.36 -1.86 19.53
CA ARG A 14 1.39 -2.80 19.99
C ARG A 14 1.85 -3.73 18.87
N ILE A 15 0.91 -4.33 18.13
CA ILE A 15 1.21 -5.24 17.01
C ILE A 15 1.99 -4.48 15.92
N VAL A 16 1.55 -3.28 15.56
CA VAL A 16 2.21 -2.46 14.54
C VAL A 16 3.63 -2.08 14.98
N ARG A 17 3.83 -1.63 16.22
CA ARG A 17 5.17 -1.32 16.74
C ARG A 17 6.08 -2.53 16.74
N ASP A 18 5.57 -3.68 17.16
CA ASP A 18 6.33 -4.92 17.22
C ASP A 18 6.73 -5.40 15.79
N VAL A 19 5.81 -5.35 14.83
CA VAL A 19 6.11 -5.66 13.42
C VAL A 19 7.15 -4.69 12.85
N LEU A 20 6.99 -3.38 13.08
CA LEU A 20 7.95 -2.38 12.61
C LEU A 20 9.33 -2.62 13.24
N THR A 21 9.41 -2.85 14.54
CA THR A 21 10.67 -3.09 15.25
C THR A 21 11.40 -4.33 14.70
N ARG A 22 10.65 -5.38 14.37
CA ARG A 22 11.20 -6.62 13.79
C ARG A 22 11.76 -6.47 12.37
N HIS A 23 11.26 -5.53 11.58
CA HIS A 23 11.62 -5.41 10.16
C HIS A 23 12.53 -4.21 9.86
N VAL A 24 12.57 -3.21 10.74
CA VAL A 24 13.29 -1.95 10.52
C VAL A 24 14.76 -2.01 10.98
N GLY A 25 15.19 -3.12 11.60
CA GLY A 25 16.53 -3.25 12.18
C GLY A 25 17.66 -3.73 11.25
N ASN A 26 17.45 -3.99 9.95
CA ASN A 26 18.48 -4.62 9.11
C ASN A 26 18.70 -3.94 7.73
N ALA A 27 19.57 -2.93 7.73
CA ALA A 27 20.51 -2.47 6.68
C ALA A 27 20.00 -1.75 5.39
N PRO A 28 20.83 -0.86 4.81
CA PRO A 28 20.50 -0.05 3.64
C PRO A 28 20.77 -0.78 2.33
N GLY A 29 19.86 -0.64 1.36
CA GLY A 29 20.14 -0.88 -0.06
C GLY A 29 19.95 -2.31 -0.61
N GLY A 30 19.38 -3.25 0.13
CA GLY A 30 19.06 -4.57 -0.42
C GLY A 30 18.08 -5.37 0.44
N ILE A 31 17.14 -6.05 -0.23
CA ILE A 31 16.11 -6.90 0.38
C ILE A 31 16.76 -7.97 1.29
N PRO A 32 16.38 -8.10 2.59
CA PRO A 32 16.79 -9.25 3.38
C PRO A 32 15.66 -10.27 3.50
N VAL A 33 15.93 -11.43 2.91
CA VAL A 33 15.31 -12.73 3.17
C VAL A 33 15.34 -13.06 4.68
N LEU A 34 14.27 -13.68 5.18
CA LEU A 34 14.16 -14.17 6.57
C LEU A 34 15.39 -14.99 7.00
N ARG A 35 16.05 -14.60 8.09
CA ARG A 35 16.78 -15.53 8.98
C ARG A 35 17.10 -14.95 10.37
N GLY A 36 16.60 -15.64 11.41
CA GLY A 36 17.32 -16.03 12.64
C GLY A 36 17.94 -14.98 13.59
N SER A 37 17.29 -14.80 14.75
CA SER A 37 17.84 -14.65 16.12
C SER A 37 19.33 -14.29 16.32
N ALA A 38 19.61 -13.14 16.97
CA ALA A 38 20.55 -13.03 18.11
C ALA A 38 20.46 -11.63 18.79
N SER A 39 20.71 -11.61 20.10
CA SER A 39 20.61 -10.51 21.07
C SER A 39 21.89 -9.66 21.20
N ALA A 40 21.79 -8.32 21.33
CA ALA A 40 22.82 -7.45 21.92
C ALA A 40 22.27 -6.06 22.33
N ALA A 41 22.78 -5.49 23.44
CA ALA A 41 22.32 -4.30 24.18
C ALA A 41 22.47 -2.93 23.43
N PRO A 42 21.75 -1.85 23.83
CA PRO A 42 21.67 -0.63 23.03
C PRO A 42 22.79 0.39 23.34
N ALA A 43 23.44 0.88 22.27
CA ALA A 43 24.34 2.04 22.26
C ALA A 43 23.54 3.36 22.09
N PRO A 44 24.13 4.55 22.33
CA PRO A 44 23.37 5.79 22.49
C PRO A 44 22.73 6.23 21.16
N VAL A 45 21.43 6.54 21.23
CA VAL A 45 20.58 6.83 20.08
C VAL A 45 20.88 8.24 19.56
N LEU A 46 21.90 8.37 18.72
CA LEU A 46 22.00 9.52 17.81
C LEU A 46 20.70 9.53 16.98
N ALA A 47 20.00 10.66 16.91
CA ALA A 47 18.66 10.76 16.32
C ALA A 47 18.62 10.28 14.85
N THR A 48 18.40 8.98 14.66
CA THR A 48 18.29 8.34 13.36
C THR A 48 17.01 8.83 12.71
N ARG A 49 17.12 9.37 11.48
CA ARG A 49 15.95 9.69 10.65
C ARG A 49 15.06 8.45 10.58
N ASN A 50 13.77 8.59 10.87
CA ASN A 50 12.81 7.49 10.85
C ASN A 50 12.89 6.79 9.48
N PRO A 51 13.27 5.51 9.41
CA PRO A 51 13.48 4.79 8.15
C PRO A 51 12.16 4.38 7.46
N LEU A 52 11.01 4.75 8.03
CA LEU A 52 9.71 4.45 7.46
C LEU A 52 9.49 5.20 6.14
N VAL A 53 9.41 4.46 5.04
CA VAL A 53 9.02 4.98 3.72
C VAL A 53 7.50 5.17 3.69
N VAL A 54 7.07 6.40 3.41
CA VAL A 54 5.65 6.73 3.29
C VAL A 54 5.35 7.10 1.85
N ASN A 55 4.36 6.42 1.26
CA ASN A 55 3.82 6.73 -0.05
C ASN A 55 2.41 7.32 0.08
N ILE A 56 2.06 8.25 -0.81
CA ILE A 56 0.76 8.92 -0.81
C ILE A 56 -0.07 8.36 -1.97
N SER A 57 -1.29 7.93 -1.69
CA SER A 57 -2.26 7.55 -2.71
C SER A 57 -3.15 8.75 -3.06
N ALA A 58 -3.12 9.18 -4.31
CA ALA A 58 -4.16 10.04 -4.86
C ALA A 58 -5.47 9.25 -5.04
N ARG A 59 -6.55 9.94 -5.43
CA ARG A 59 -7.82 9.28 -5.77
C ARG A 59 -7.60 8.33 -6.95
N HIS A 60 -7.97 7.07 -6.78
CA HIS A 60 -7.90 6.03 -7.80
C HIS A 60 -9.06 5.04 -7.64
N VAL A 61 -9.30 4.21 -8.65
CA VAL A 61 -10.29 3.14 -8.64
C VAL A 61 -9.63 1.82 -9.00
N HIS A 62 -10.24 0.72 -8.57
CA HIS A 62 -9.87 -0.62 -9.01
C HIS A 62 -11.02 -1.16 -9.84
N LEU A 63 -10.73 -1.72 -11.00
CA LEU A 63 -11.75 -2.23 -11.92
C LEU A 63 -11.59 -3.74 -12.10
N THR A 64 -12.73 -4.43 -12.22
CA THR A 64 -12.74 -5.79 -12.77
C THR A 64 -12.56 -5.72 -14.28
N GLN A 65 -12.13 -6.83 -14.89
CA GLN A 65 -11.99 -6.92 -16.35
C GLN A 65 -13.30 -6.57 -17.08
N GLU A 66 -14.44 -7.04 -16.57
CA GLU A 66 -15.77 -6.68 -17.09
C GLU A 66 -15.98 -5.17 -17.18
N HIS A 67 -15.64 -4.42 -16.13
CA HIS A 67 -15.80 -2.96 -16.12
C HIS A 67 -14.76 -2.23 -16.96
N VAL A 68 -13.54 -2.78 -17.11
CA VAL A 68 -12.56 -2.26 -18.07
C VAL A 68 -13.15 -2.33 -19.47
N GLU A 69 -13.79 -3.45 -19.83
CA GLU A 69 -14.38 -3.61 -21.16
C GLU A 69 -15.61 -2.72 -21.39
N ILE A 70 -16.44 -2.52 -20.37
CA ILE A 70 -17.58 -1.59 -20.44
C ILE A 70 -17.11 -0.14 -20.66
N LEU A 71 -16.04 0.28 -19.97
CA LEU A 71 -15.58 1.68 -19.97
C LEU A 71 -14.65 2.01 -21.13
N PHE A 72 -13.78 1.07 -21.53
CA PHE A 72 -12.71 1.31 -22.50
C PHE A 72 -12.86 0.49 -23.79
N GLY A 73 -13.84 -0.40 -23.87
CA GLY A 73 -14.17 -1.19 -25.06
C GLY A 73 -13.95 -2.69 -24.88
N LYS A 74 -14.73 -3.49 -25.61
CA LYS A 74 -14.68 -4.97 -25.51
C LYS A 74 -13.27 -5.51 -25.77
N GLY A 75 -12.80 -6.39 -24.88
CA GLY A 75 -11.46 -6.95 -24.91
C GLY A 75 -10.33 -5.98 -24.54
N ALA A 76 -10.62 -4.77 -24.06
CA ALA A 76 -9.61 -3.83 -23.63
C ALA A 76 -8.85 -4.35 -22.40
N THR A 77 -7.56 -4.03 -22.35
CA THR A 77 -6.67 -4.28 -21.20
C THR A 77 -6.06 -2.96 -20.76
N LEU A 78 -5.88 -2.79 -19.45
CA LEU A 78 -5.25 -1.61 -18.89
C LEU A 78 -3.78 -1.51 -19.32
N THR A 79 -3.32 -0.29 -19.56
CA THR A 79 -1.95 -0.03 -20.01
C THR A 79 -1.10 0.42 -18.82
N PRO A 80 -0.07 -0.33 -18.39
CA PRO A 80 0.79 0.13 -17.30
C PRO A 80 1.51 1.45 -17.63
N GLU A 81 1.34 2.47 -16.79
CA GLU A 81 2.03 3.76 -16.93
C GLU A 81 3.16 3.90 -15.90
N LYS A 82 2.92 3.45 -14.66
CA LYS A 82 3.90 3.55 -13.57
C LYS A 82 3.79 2.38 -12.61
N ASP A 83 4.89 1.69 -12.37
CA ASP A 83 4.97 0.65 -11.34
C ASP A 83 4.83 1.25 -9.94
N LEU A 84 4.08 0.55 -9.08
CA LEU A 84 3.94 0.89 -7.68
C LEU A 84 5.05 0.22 -6.86
N TYR A 85 5.13 0.61 -5.58
CA TYR A 85 6.09 0.02 -4.66
C TYR A 85 5.83 -1.48 -4.42
N GLN A 86 4.59 -1.93 -4.58
CA GLN A 86 4.22 -3.33 -4.47
C GLN A 86 4.47 -4.06 -5.79
N ASP A 87 5.25 -5.14 -5.74
CA ASP A 87 5.57 -5.96 -6.91
C ASP A 87 4.32 -6.46 -7.63
N GLY A 88 4.26 -6.23 -8.94
CA GLY A 88 3.14 -6.63 -9.80
C GLY A 88 1.96 -5.65 -9.84
N TYR A 89 2.04 -4.52 -9.13
CA TYR A 89 1.03 -3.47 -9.16
C TYR A 89 1.52 -2.24 -9.92
N TYR A 90 0.60 -1.59 -10.64
CA TYR A 90 0.88 -0.41 -11.44
C TYR A 90 -0.29 0.59 -11.39
N ALA A 91 -0.01 1.84 -11.70
CA ALA A 91 -1.02 2.83 -12.11
C ALA A 91 -1.17 2.78 -13.63
N ALA A 92 -2.40 2.69 -14.13
CA ALA A 92 -2.68 2.54 -15.56
C ALA A 92 -2.71 3.88 -16.29
N ALA A 93 -2.49 3.92 -17.60
CA ALA A 93 -2.61 5.13 -18.41
C ALA A 93 -4.06 5.66 -18.43
N GLU A 94 -5.03 4.78 -18.22
CA GLU A 94 -6.45 5.08 -18.22
C GLU A 94 -6.88 5.85 -16.97
N THR A 95 -7.88 6.72 -17.15
CA THR A 95 -8.54 7.42 -16.06
C THR A 95 -10.05 7.43 -16.29
N VAL A 96 -10.81 7.58 -15.20
CA VAL A 96 -12.27 7.70 -15.22
C VAL A 96 -12.73 9.02 -14.63
N ALA A 97 -13.94 9.43 -15.01
CA ALA A 97 -14.66 10.50 -14.35
C ALA A 97 -15.70 9.90 -13.39
N VAL A 98 -15.63 10.28 -12.11
CA VAL A 98 -16.60 9.81 -11.10
C VAL A 98 -17.66 10.89 -10.90
N VAL A 99 -18.93 10.55 -11.17
CA VAL A 99 -20.06 11.45 -11.01
C VAL A 99 -20.89 11.04 -9.80
N GLY A 100 -20.95 11.91 -8.79
CA GLY A 100 -21.73 11.65 -7.57
C GLY A 100 -23.21 12.08 -7.68
N PRO A 101 -24.06 11.70 -6.70
CA PRO A 101 -25.50 12.03 -6.70
C PRO A 101 -25.81 13.53 -6.75
N ARG A 102 -24.89 14.37 -6.25
CA ARG A 102 -25.00 15.84 -6.32
C ARG A 102 -24.60 16.44 -7.67
N ARG A 103 -24.44 15.60 -8.70
CA ARG A 103 -23.98 15.96 -10.06
C ARG A 103 -22.61 16.67 -10.07
N ARG A 104 -21.78 16.45 -9.04
CA ARG A 104 -20.38 16.88 -9.05
C ARG A 104 -19.53 15.79 -9.69
N MET A 105 -18.70 16.19 -10.64
CA MET A 105 -17.79 15.31 -11.36
C MET A 105 -16.37 15.46 -10.79
N ILE A 106 -15.70 14.33 -10.57
CA ILE A 106 -14.27 14.27 -10.28
C ILE A 106 -13.60 13.69 -11.53
N PRO A 107 -12.93 14.52 -12.36
CA PRO A 107 -12.20 14.04 -13.52
C PRO A 107 -10.85 13.41 -13.12
N ASN A 108 -10.25 12.67 -14.05
CA ASN A 108 -8.88 12.15 -13.98
C ASN A 108 -8.63 11.26 -12.75
N VAL A 109 -9.59 10.42 -12.37
CA VAL A 109 -9.38 9.41 -11.33
C VAL A 109 -8.65 8.23 -11.96
N ARG A 110 -7.43 7.96 -11.48
CA ARG A 110 -6.53 6.95 -12.02
C ARG A 110 -7.10 5.54 -11.82
N VAL A 111 -6.96 4.67 -12.82
CA VAL A 111 -7.19 3.22 -12.67
C VAL A 111 -5.90 2.55 -12.20
#